data_AF-A0A5B1R8P6-F1
#
_entry.id   AF-A0A5B1R8P6-F1
#
_cell.length_a   1.000
_cell.length_b   1.000
_cell.length_c   1.000
_cell.angle_alpha   90.00
_cell.angle_beta   90.00
_cell.angle_gamma   90.00
#
_symmetry.space_group_name_H-M   'P 1'
#
loop_
_entity.id
_entity.type
_entity.pdbx_description
1 polymer ?
#
loop_
_entity_poly.entity_id
_entity_poly.type
_entity_poly.pdbx_seq_one_letter_code
_entity_poly.pdbx_strand_id
1 'polypeptide(L)'
;MADNELAFAPLLAPLLDALEQRLHQRVEDMHQELNQKIDDLDRKVDEVRELSLKTHIAFVTHHNTVFCDTINLLQVPFPNGVFPWGREVDGPDSTRVVIPELSSIDSVKNLTMAEAFGYFKGYHPSTPMPPDLRTRKTEILVALGRRQEVTMGALERD
;
A
#
# COMPACT_ATOMS: atom_id res chain seq x y z
N MET A 1 -2.51 -35.61 -68.83
CA MET A 1 -2.23 -35.64 -67.37
C MET A 1 -1.81 -34.27 -66.81
N ALA A 2 -1.93 -33.16 -67.56
CA ALA A 2 -1.48 -31.83 -67.15
C ALA A 2 -2.59 -30.82 -66.77
N ASP A 3 -3.87 -31.12 -67.04
CA ASP A 3 -4.96 -30.15 -66.82
C ASP A 3 -5.50 -30.07 -65.39
N ASN A 4 -5.05 -30.95 -64.49
CA ASN A 4 -5.53 -30.97 -63.10
C ASN A 4 -4.76 -30.00 -62.19
N GLU A 5 -3.59 -29.52 -62.61
CA GLU A 5 -2.73 -28.60 -61.85
C GLU A 5 -3.17 -27.13 -61.97
N LEU A 6 -3.71 -26.73 -63.13
CA LEU A 6 -4.19 -25.36 -63.39
C LEU A 6 -5.56 -25.06 -62.76
N ALA A 7 -6.37 -26.08 -62.45
CA ALA A 7 -7.68 -25.91 -61.82
C ALA A 7 -7.61 -25.72 -60.30
N PHE A 8 -6.51 -26.11 -59.65
CA PHE A 8 -6.37 -26.12 -58.19
C PHE A 8 -5.87 -24.78 -57.62
N ALA A 9 -5.04 -24.05 -58.38
CA ALA A 9 -4.51 -22.74 -58.01
C ALA A 9 -5.57 -21.67 -57.66
N PRO A 10 -6.68 -21.49 -58.42
CA PRO A 10 -7.70 -20.49 -58.09
C PRO A 10 -8.52 -20.82 -56.84
N LEU A 11 -8.46 -22.06 -56.33
CA LEU A 11 -9.15 -22.49 -55.10
C LEU A 11 -8.26 -22.40 -53.84
N LEU A 12 -6.94 -22.31 -54.01
CA LEU A 12 -5.98 -22.24 -52.88
C LEU A 12 -5.95 -20.86 -52.22
N ALA A 13 -6.00 -19.79 -53.01
CA ALA A 13 -6.00 -18.42 -52.48
C ALA A 13 -7.14 -18.14 -51.47
N PRO A 14 -8.42 -18.41 -51.77
CA PRO A 14 -9.50 -18.16 -50.82
C PRO A 14 -9.42 -19.04 -49.56
N LEU A 15 -8.85 -20.24 -49.66
CA LEU A 15 -8.62 -21.10 -48.49
C LEU A 15 -7.52 -20.53 -47.58
N LEU A 16 -6.46 -19.98 -48.18
CA LEU A 16 -5.39 -19.32 -47.42
C LEU A 16 -5.91 -18.05 -46.74
N ASP A 17 -6.68 -17.23 -47.45
CA ASP A 17 -7.30 -16.02 -46.89
C ASP A 17 -8.24 -16.37 -45.73
N ALA A 18 -9.07 -17.41 -45.88
CA ALA A 18 -9.96 -17.85 -44.82
C ALA A 18 -9.19 -18.39 -43.60
N LEU A 19 -8.07 -19.08 -43.83
CA LEU A 19 -7.21 -19.56 -42.75
C LEU A 19 -6.54 -18.39 -42.02
N GLU A 20 -6.01 -17.42 -42.75
CA GLU A 20 -5.40 -16.21 -42.20
C GLU A 20 -6.40 -15.41 -41.36
N GLN A 21 -7.61 -15.19 -41.90
CA GLN A 21 -8.69 -14.52 -41.16
C GLN A 21 -9.05 -15.29 -39.87
N ARG A 22 -9.15 -16.61 -39.93
CA ARG A 22 -9.46 -17.43 -38.75
C ARG A 22 -8.34 -17.38 -37.71
N LEU A 23 -7.08 -17.37 -38.13
CA LEU A 23 -5.94 -17.23 -37.23
C LEU A 23 -5.91 -15.84 -36.60
N HIS A 24 -6.13 -14.79 -37.39
CA HIS A 24 -6.19 -13.41 -36.90
C HIS A 24 -7.30 -13.25 -35.86
N GLN A 25 -8.51 -13.75 -36.16
CA GLN A 25 -9.63 -13.71 -35.21
C GLN A 25 -9.30 -14.45 -33.92
N ARG A 26 -8.70 -15.65 -34.02
CA ARG A 26 -8.34 -16.43 -32.84
C ARG A 26 -7.28 -15.75 -31.98
N VAL A 27 -6.32 -15.07 -32.60
CA VAL A 27 -5.30 -14.26 -31.90
C VAL A 27 -5.96 -13.09 -31.18
N GLU A 28 -6.88 -12.38 -31.85
CA GLU A 28 -7.61 -11.27 -31.25
C GLU A 28 -8.48 -11.72 -30.07
N ASP A 29 -9.23 -12.82 -30.22
CA ASP A 29 -10.03 -13.41 -29.15
C ASP A 29 -9.16 -13.77 -27.93
N MET A 30 -7.97 -14.34 -28.19
CA MET A 30 -6.99 -14.67 -27.13
C MET A 30 -6.45 -13.41 -26.44
N HIS A 31 -6.16 -12.34 -27.18
CA HIS A 31 -5.73 -11.07 -26.59
C HIS A 31 -6.80 -10.46 -25.70
N GLN A 32 -8.06 -10.47 -26.14
CA GLN A 32 -9.19 -9.96 -25.36
C GLN A 32 -9.39 -10.77 -24.07
N GLU A 33 -9.36 -12.10 -24.16
CA GLU A 33 -9.50 -12.97 -22.99
C GLU A 33 -8.35 -12.76 -21.98
N LEU A 34 -7.11 -12.61 -22.47
CA LEU A 34 -5.96 -12.37 -21.60
C LEU A 34 -6.03 -11.00 -20.92
N ASN A 35 -6.39 -9.94 -21.65
CA ASN A 35 -6.54 -8.61 -21.06
C ASN A 35 -7.61 -8.62 -19.96
N GLN A 36 -8.77 -9.25 -20.22
CA GLN A 36 -9.83 -9.36 -19.22
C GLN A 36 -9.37 -10.12 -17.96
N LYS A 37 -8.56 -11.17 -18.13
CA LYS A 37 -7.99 -11.92 -17.00
C LYS A 37 -6.94 -11.11 -16.23
N ILE A 38 -6.15 -10.28 -16.91
CA ILE A 38 -5.17 -9.39 -16.28
C ILE A 38 -5.90 -8.35 -15.42
N ASP A 39 -6.91 -7.68 -15.97
CA ASP A 39 -7.71 -6.69 -15.24
C ASP A 39 -8.39 -7.31 -14.00
N ASP A 40 -8.90 -8.54 -14.13
CA ASP A 40 -9.48 -9.28 -13.02
C ASP A 40 -8.45 -9.68 -11.95
N LEU A 41 -7.23 -10.01 -12.35
CA LEU A 41 -6.14 -10.33 -11.44
C LEU A 41 -5.66 -9.09 -10.70
N ASP A 42 -5.46 -7.97 -11.40
CA ASP A 42 -5.03 -6.70 -10.81
C ASP A 42 -6.01 -6.26 -9.72
N ARG A 43 -7.32 -6.31 -10.01
CA ARG A 43 -8.37 -6.02 -9.03
C ARG A 43 -8.30 -6.94 -7.81
N LYS A 44 -8.13 -8.25 -8.00
CA LYS A 44 -8.00 -9.20 -6.87
C LYS A 44 -6.74 -8.96 -6.04
N VAL A 45 -5.63 -8.60 -6.69
CA VAL A 45 -4.38 -8.26 -6.00
C VAL A 45 -4.57 -7.01 -5.15
N ASP A 46 -5.23 -5.98 -5.67
CA ASP A 46 -5.55 -4.77 -4.91
C ASP A 46 -6.46 -5.05 -3.71
N GLU A 47 -7.52 -5.84 -3.89
CA GLU A 47 -8.42 -6.26 -2.81
C GLU A 47 -7.67 -7.04 -1.70
N VAL A 48 -6.81 -7.99 -2.09
CA VAL A 48 -6.01 -8.78 -1.14
C VAL A 48 -4.99 -7.90 -0.42
N ARG A 49 -4.33 -6.97 -1.14
CA ARG A 49 -3.37 -6.03 -0.54
C ARG A 49 -4.05 -5.13 0.48
N GLU A 50 -5.20 -4.57 0.16
CA GLU A 50 -5.97 -3.72 1.07
C GLU A 50 -6.40 -4.48 2.33
N LEU A 51 -6.96 -5.68 2.17
CA LEU A 51 -7.40 -6.51 3.29
C LEU A 51 -6.22 -6.94 4.18
N SER A 52 -5.11 -7.33 3.58
CA SER A 52 -3.88 -7.73 4.29
C SER A 52 -3.34 -6.58 5.13
N LEU A 53 -3.27 -5.38 4.56
CA LEU A 53 -2.81 -4.19 5.27
C LEU A 53 -3.74 -3.81 6.43
N LYS A 54 -5.05 -3.77 6.19
CA LYS A 54 -6.05 -3.49 7.24
C LYS A 54 -5.97 -4.49 8.38
N THR A 55 -5.85 -5.78 8.05
CA THR A 55 -5.72 -6.86 9.04
C THR A 55 -4.44 -6.72 9.84
N HIS A 56 -3.31 -6.43 9.18
CA HIS A 56 -2.03 -6.24 9.87
C HIS A 56 -2.06 -5.04 10.82
N ILE A 57 -2.54 -3.88 10.36
CA ILE A 57 -2.67 -2.68 11.21
C ILE A 57 -3.59 -2.96 12.40
N ALA A 58 -4.76 -3.55 12.17
CA ALA A 58 -5.70 -3.89 13.24
C ALA A 58 -5.08 -4.88 14.25
N PHE A 59 -4.37 -5.90 13.77
CA PHE A 59 -3.69 -6.86 14.63
C PHE A 59 -2.60 -6.19 15.49
N VAL A 60 -1.71 -5.42 14.88
CA VAL A 60 -0.58 -4.80 15.60
C VAL A 60 -1.07 -3.74 16.58
N THR A 61 -2.03 -2.88 16.18
CA THR A 61 -2.61 -1.88 17.09
C THR A 61 -3.35 -2.51 18.26
N HIS A 62 -4.10 -3.59 18.03
CA HIS A 62 -4.73 -4.36 19.10
C HIS A 62 -3.69 -5.01 20.01
N HIS A 63 -2.62 -5.56 19.43
CA HIS A 63 -1.56 -6.18 20.20
C HIS A 63 -0.85 -5.17 21.10
N ASN A 64 -0.54 -4.00 20.57
CA ASN A 64 -0.04 -2.87 21.34
C ASN A 64 -1.00 -2.52 22.47
N THR A 65 -2.29 -2.41 22.19
CA THR A 65 -3.30 -2.04 23.20
C THR A 65 -3.38 -3.05 24.35
N VAL A 66 -3.31 -4.35 24.05
CA VAL A 66 -3.69 -5.42 25.00
C VAL A 66 -2.49 -6.09 25.65
N PHE A 67 -1.40 -6.31 24.92
CA PHE A 67 -0.32 -7.19 25.35
C PHE A 67 1.00 -6.48 25.61
N CYS A 68 1.19 -5.30 25.03
CA CYS A 68 2.44 -4.59 25.15
C CYS A 68 2.40 -3.58 26.30
N ASP A 69 3.54 -3.42 27.00
CA ASP A 69 3.73 -2.43 28.06
C ASP A 69 4.27 -1.09 27.50
N THR A 70 4.71 -0.18 28.38
CA THR A 70 5.20 1.14 27.97
C THR A 70 6.56 1.11 27.28
N ILE A 71 7.34 0.04 27.47
CA ILE A 71 8.71 -0.10 26.97
C ILE A 71 8.81 -0.94 25.69
N ASN A 72 7.79 -1.74 25.39
CA ASN A 72 7.70 -2.53 24.18
C ASN A 72 6.53 -2.03 23.31
N LEU A 73 6.79 -1.52 22.13
CA LEU A 73 5.78 -1.21 21.13
C LEU A 73 6.13 -1.90 19.82
N LEU A 74 5.14 -2.60 19.26
CA LEU A 74 5.22 -3.05 17.88
C LEU A 74 4.95 -1.87 16.96
N GLN A 75 5.73 -1.78 15.88
CA GLN A 75 5.59 -0.71 14.93
C GLN A 75 4.38 -0.93 14.01
N VAL A 76 3.63 0.13 13.74
CA VAL A 76 2.45 0.10 12.87
C VAL A 76 2.80 0.79 11.55
N PRO A 77 2.60 0.15 10.38
CA PRO A 77 2.79 0.83 9.10
C PRO A 77 1.80 1.99 8.91
N PHE A 78 2.12 2.93 8.03
CA PHE A 78 1.17 3.94 7.61
C PHE A 78 -0.05 3.32 6.91
N PRO A 79 -1.21 4.00 6.86
CA PRO A 79 -2.42 3.50 6.19
C PRO A 79 -2.25 3.19 4.70
N ASN A 80 -1.21 3.71 4.05
CA ASN A 80 -0.86 3.40 2.66
C ASN A 80 0.06 2.15 2.51
N GLY A 81 0.41 1.50 3.63
CA GLY A 81 1.27 0.30 3.67
C GLY A 81 2.76 0.59 3.73
N VAL A 82 3.17 1.85 3.81
CA VAL A 82 4.57 2.22 3.98
C VAL A 82 4.99 2.02 5.43
N PHE A 83 6.06 1.27 5.65
CA PHE A 83 6.71 1.15 6.96
C PHE A 83 7.52 2.44 7.25
N PRO A 84 7.17 3.21 8.30
CA PRO A 84 7.70 4.56 8.51
C PRO A 84 9.20 4.62 8.81
N TRP A 85 9.68 3.72 9.65
CA TRP A 85 10.97 3.82 10.30
C TRP A 85 12.15 3.73 9.33
N GLY A 86 13.17 4.54 9.59
CA GLY A 86 14.39 4.62 8.78
C GLY A 86 14.17 5.23 7.39
N ARG A 87 12.97 5.74 7.10
CA ARG A 87 12.66 6.40 5.83
C ARG A 87 12.73 7.90 5.95
N GLU A 88 13.09 8.52 4.83
CA GLU A 88 13.02 9.96 4.66
C GLU A 88 11.61 10.38 4.23
N VAL A 89 10.98 11.24 5.02
CA VAL A 89 9.62 11.76 4.81
C VAL A 89 9.62 13.29 4.80
N ASP A 90 8.51 13.87 4.38
CA ASP A 90 8.34 15.31 4.41
C ASP A 90 8.31 15.82 5.86
N GLY A 91 9.16 16.81 6.12
CA GLY A 91 9.23 17.57 7.36
C GLY A 91 8.56 18.94 7.24
N PRO A 92 8.62 19.75 8.31
CA PRO A 92 8.14 21.13 8.28
C PRO A 92 8.93 21.95 7.26
N ASP A 93 8.32 23.01 6.74
CA ASP A 93 8.96 23.99 5.84
C ASP A 93 9.64 23.38 4.61
N SER A 94 9.04 22.32 4.05
CA SER A 94 9.56 21.58 2.89
C SER A 94 10.94 20.94 3.13
N THR A 95 11.30 20.72 4.38
CA THR A 95 12.48 19.92 4.74
C THR A 95 12.21 18.43 4.59
N ARG A 96 13.28 17.63 4.62
CA ARG A 96 13.23 16.17 4.60
C ARG A 96 13.79 15.66 5.91
N VAL A 97 13.11 14.69 6.53
CA VAL A 97 13.50 14.12 7.82
C VAL A 97 13.47 12.61 7.76
N VAL A 98 14.54 11.99 8.27
CA VAL A 98 14.58 10.56 8.54
C VAL A 98 13.88 10.30 9.87
N ILE A 99 12.81 9.52 9.86
CA ILE A 99 12.04 9.24 11.07
C ILE A 99 12.54 7.97 11.79
N PRO A 100 12.75 8.02 13.13
CA PRO A 100 13.29 6.90 13.91
C PRO A 100 12.22 5.86 14.20
N GLU A 101 12.60 4.63 14.48
CA GLU A 101 11.67 3.58 14.94
C GLU A 101 10.95 3.94 16.24
N LEU A 102 9.66 3.61 16.32
CA LEU A 102 8.81 3.84 17.49
C LEU A 102 8.58 2.56 18.29
N SER A 103 9.62 2.08 18.97
CA SER A 103 9.61 0.81 19.71
C SER A 103 9.17 0.92 21.18
N SER A 104 8.87 2.13 21.67
CA SER A 104 8.41 2.37 23.05
C SER A 104 7.62 3.68 23.17
N ILE A 105 6.94 3.91 24.29
CA ILE A 105 6.30 5.21 24.53
C ILE A 105 7.35 6.32 24.62
N ASP A 106 8.51 6.04 25.21
CA ASP A 106 9.60 7.01 25.30
C ASP A 106 10.18 7.38 23.94
N SER A 107 10.21 6.45 22.98
CA SER A 107 10.58 6.79 21.59
C SER A 107 9.65 7.85 20.99
N VAL A 108 8.34 7.79 21.31
CA VAL A 108 7.36 8.80 20.87
C VAL A 108 7.54 10.11 21.64
N LYS A 109 7.82 10.06 22.96
CA LYS A 109 8.13 11.25 23.77
C LYS A 109 9.35 11.99 23.24
N ASN A 110 10.36 11.26 22.77
CA ASN A 110 11.63 11.82 22.33
C ASN A 110 11.61 12.34 20.89
N LEU A 111 10.50 12.18 20.14
CA LEU A 111 10.40 12.74 18.80
C LEU A 111 10.60 14.26 18.82
N THR A 112 11.45 14.72 17.90
CA THR A 112 11.59 16.13 17.56
C THR A 112 10.34 16.66 16.87
N MET A 113 10.26 17.98 16.72
CA MET A 113 9.15 18.63 15.99
C MET A 113 9.01 18.10 14.56
N ALA A 114 10.15 17.88 13.89
CA ALA A 114 10.18 17.49 12.49
C ALA A 114 9.88 15.99 12.29
N GLU A 115 10.34 15.13 13.21
CA GLU A 115 9.98 13.70 13.17
C GLU A 115 8.50 13.48 13.50
N ALA A 116 7.97 14.17 14.50
CA ALA A 116 6.55 14.11 14.84
C ALA A 116 5.68 14.67 13.69
N PHE A 117 6.16 15.66 12.95
CA PHE A 117 5.50 16.14 11.73
C PHE A 117 5.41 15.01 10.68
N GLY A 118 6.54 14.35 10.39
CA GLY A 118 6.61 13.27 9.41
C GLY A 118 5.70 12.09 9.78
N TYR A 119 5.76 11.65 11.03
CA TYR A 119 4.88 10.60 11.55
C TYR A 119 3.40 10.97 11.50
N PHE A 120 3.05 12.20 11.92
CA PHE A 120 1.66 12.66 11.88
C PHE A 120 1.13 12.68 10.44
N LYS A 121 1.89 13.24 9.49
CA LYS A 121 1.48 13.26 8.07
C LYS A 121 1.27 11.86 7.51
N GLY A 122 2.13 10.91 7.88
CA GLY A 122 2.01 9.54 7.42
C GLY A 122 0.79 8.82 7.98
N TYR A 123 0.50 8.96 9.28
CA TYR A 123 -0.69 8.33 9.89
C TYR A 123 -2.01 9.05 9.59
N HIS A 124 -1.97 10.38 9.38
CA HIS A 124 -3.13 11.24 9.19
C HIS A 124 -3.00 12.13 7.94
N PRO A 125 -2.91 11.55 6.73
CA PRO A 125 -2.63 12.31 5.50
C PRO A 125 -3.68 13.38 5.18
N SER A 126 -4.94 13.13 5.53
CA SER A 126 -6.08 14.02 5.27
C SER A 126 -6.39 14.98 6.43
N THR A 127 -5.70 14.86 7.57
CA THR A 127 -5.96 15.71 8.74
C THR A 127 -5.07 16.95 8.71
N PRO A 128 -5.60 18.15 9.01
CA PRO A 128 -4.78 19.34 9.18
C PRO A 128 -3.68 19.12 10.23
N MET A 129 -2.48 19.64 9.96
CA MET A 129 -1.33 19.49 10.86
C MET A 129 -1.61 20.25 12.18
N PRO A 130 -1.59 19.59 13.35
CA PRO A 130 -1.73 20.26 14.63
C PRO A 130 -0.57 21.24 14.85
N PRO A 131 -0.81 22.42 15.42
CA PRO A 131 0.23 23.43 15.63
C PRO A 131 1.23 23.01 16.71
N ASP A 132 0.80 22.22 17.70
CA ASP A 132 1.62 21.85 18.84
C ASP A 132 2.17 20.43 18.76
N LEU A 133 3.41 20.27 19.24
CA LEU A 133 4.12 19.00 19.24
C LEU A 133 3.41 17.93 20.08
N ARG A 134 2.78 18.35 21.18
CA ARG A 134 2.12 17.43 22.11
C ARG A 134 0.94 16.73 21.44
N THR A 135 0.07 17.46 20.76
CA THR A 135 -1.07 16.90 20.03
C THR A 135 -0.61 15.96 18.93
N ARG A 136 0.48 16.30 18.20
CA ARG A 136 1.05 15.36 17.20
C ARG A 136 1.47 14.04 17.85
N LYS A 137 2.20 14.10 18.96
CA LYS A 137 2.65 12.90 19.71
C LYS A 137 1.47 12.08 20.25
N THR A 138 0.43 12.75 20.74
CA THR A 138 -0.82 12.10 21.17
C THR A 138 -1.48 11.33 20.03
N GLU A 139 -1.64 11.96 18.86
CA GLU A 139 -2.27 11.31 17.70
C GLU A 139 -1.41 10.14 17.18
N ILE A 140 -0.09 10.28 17.20
CA ILE A 140 0.84 9.18 16.89
C ILE A 140 0.63 8.01 17.87
N LEU A 141 0.56 8.25 19.19
CA LEU A 141 0.28 7.21 20.18
C LEU A 141 -1.08 6.52 19.91
N VAL A 142 -2.10 7.29 19.54
CA VAL A 142 -3.41 6.73 19.16
C VAL A 142 -3.29 5.83 17.93
N ALA A 143 -2.57 6.25 16.89
CA ALA A 143 -2.33 5.45 15.69
C ALA A 143 -1.55 4.15 15.99
N LEU A 144 -0.71 4.16 17.03
CA LEU A 144 0.02 2.98 17.51
C LEU A 144 -0.81 2.08 18.44
N GLY A 145 -2.06 2.42 18.75
CA GLY A 145 -2.92 1.65 19.66
C GLY A 145 -2.73 1.99 21.15
N ARG A 146 -2.20 3.17 21.48
CA ARG A 146 -1.87 3.61 22.86
C ARG A 146 -2.78 4.69 23.42
N ARG A 147 -4.08 4.59 23.12
CA ARG A 147 -5.08 5.57 23.58
C ARG A 147 -5.20 5.62 25.11
N GLN A 148 -5.04 4.50 25.80
CA GLN A 148 -5.15 4.47 27.26
C GLN A 148 -4.02 5.25 27.92
N GLU A 149 -2.81 5.14 27.40
CA GLU A 149 -1.62 5.83 27.90
C GLU A 149 -1.71 7.33 27.68
N VAL A 150 -2.31 7.78 26.57
CA VAL A 150 -2.70 9.19 26.39
C VAL A 150 -3.62 9.65 27.52
N THR A 151 -4.69 8.90 27.81
CA THR A 151 -5.65 9.23 28.89
C THR A 151 -4.97 9.25 30.27
N MET A 152 -3.96 8.40 30.48
CA MET A 152 -3.20 8.32 31.73
C MET A 152 -2.08 9.36 31.85
N GLY A 153 -1.96 10.29 30.89
CA GLY A 153 -0.93 11.33 30.92
C GLY A 153 0.48 10.80 30.66
N ALA A 154 0.63 9.77 29.81
CA ALA A 154 1.93 9.16 29.56
C ALA A 154 2.98 10.15 29.01
N LEU A 155 2.56 11.20 28.30
CA LEU A 155 3.44 12.28 27.82
C LEU A 155 3.79 13.32 28.90
N GLU A 156 3.27 13.19 30.13
CA GLU A 156 3.46 14.12 31.25
C GLU A 156 4.36 13.55 32.37
N ARG A 157 4.74 12.27 32.27
CA ARG A 157 5.57 11.60 33.28
C ARG A 157 7.03 11.53 32.80
N ASP A 158 7.90 12.20 33.55
CA ASP A 158 9.35 12.18 33.42
C ASP A 158 9.97 10.88 33.95
#